data_AF-A0A1R1X325-F1
#
_entry.id   AF-A0A1R1X325-F1
#
_cell.length_a   1.000
_cell.length_b   1.000
_cell.length_c   1.000
_cell.angle_alpha   90.00
_cell.angle_beta   90.00
_cell.angle_gamma   90.00
#
_symmetry.space_group_name_H-M   'P 1'
#
loop_
_entity.id
_entity.type
_entity.pdbx_description
1 polymer ?
#
loop_
_entity_poly.entity_id
_entity_poly.type
_entity_poly.pdbx_seq_one_letter_code
_entity_poly.pdbx_strand_id
1 'polypeptide(L)'
;MKFLPIASILSLSLVAAIDPLTFKGSKIFNSKTGDQFYFKGLAYQPKKGATTVPLDPLADEVGCARDVANFKDLGINSIRVYEIDNSKNHDKCMNALSAAGIYVMLDLSTPYTSIPRDAPYWDTYLLNSYKLTIDAFSKYDNLAGFIIGNEITNDVKTIPASAFVKASLRDVKTYIKSKKLSIPVGYVDNDDEAIRESLIQYFNCGDDPLATVDFYGINTYRWCGNATFKSSLYPEMLEPLANYSVPYLLTEYGCNEVTPRSFKEVASIYGPDMQDLTSGGFLFEYTNESNNYGIVDVSYGSTSVTKLADYNTFKTALSNVSPKGTTLNSYNPSLKSSTCPSVSGNWTIGSVLPPSPNLNLCNCLSTTFSCSLPSSFNPQNSDQSSALAAQISYLCGVSDCSAISTDVTKGVYGQYSACTPIQKANLILSQNYAKNNNAASACAINNLGSNLSTNSSAASINNCKSISGNTVNSTPVADMGPDGLTKGSPTPVDVTSPGNSTSNGSSSGSASGNNSTSSSKSSASTTAISFVALSVTLFALLL
;
A
#
# COMPACT_ATOMS: atom_id res chain seq x y z
N MET A 1 1.19 67.96 20.04
CA MET A 1 1.01 66.73 19.24
C MET A 1 1.44 65.55 20.10
N LYS A 2 0.48 64.71 20.54
CA LYS A 2 0.76 63.45 21.24
C LYS A 2 0.54 62.33 20.24
N PHE A 3 1.61 61.63 19.86
CA PHE A 3 1.52 60.44 19.01
C PHE A 3 0.99 59.27 19.84
N LEU A 4 -0.16 58.74 19.43
CA LEU A 4 -0.72 57.48 19.94
C LEU A 4 -0.04 56.33 19.19
N PRO A 5 0.51 55.31 19.87
CA PRO A 5 1.01 54.12 19.19
C PRO A 5 -0.18 53.25 18.75
N ILE A 6 -0.31 53.04 17.45
CA ILE A 6 -1.24 52.08 16.86
C ILE A 6 -0.65 50.69 17.12
N ALA A 7 -1.22 49.96 18.07
CA ALA A 7 -0.90 48.55 18.29
C ALA A 7 -1.49 47.74 17.13
N SER A 8 -0.62 47.26 16.23
CA SER A 8 -0.99 46.34 15.16
C SER A 8 -1.28 44.97 15.79
N ILE A 9 -2.55 44.62 15.92
CA ILE A 9 -2.99 43.30 16.38
C ILE A 9 -2.72 42.33 15.22
N LEU A 10 -1.63 41.56 15.30
CA LEU A 10 -1.46 40.37 14.48
C LEU A 10 -2.57 39.38 14.87
N SER A 11 -3.63 39.33 14.07
CA SER A 11 -4.60 38.24 14.10
C SER A 11 -3.89 36.97 13.64
N LEU A 12 -3.42 36.15 14.59
CA LEU A 12 -3.08 34.75 14.33
C LEU A 12 -4.36 34.08 13.82
N SER A 13 -4.45 33.84 12.52
CA SER A 13 -5.43 32.93 11.95
C SER A 13 -5.14 31.55 12.52
N LEU A 14 -5.90 31.16 13.55
CA LEU A 14 -6.02 29.78 14.00
C LEU A 14 -6.56 28.97 12.81
N VAL A 15 -5.67 28.30 12.09
CA VAL A 15 -6.08 27.25 11.15
C VAL A 15 -6.63 26.12 12.03
N ALA A 16 -7.94 25.95 12.02
CA ALA A 16 -8.56 24.82 12.69
C ALA A 16 -8.18 23.55 11.93
N ALA A 17 -7.53 22.61 12.63
CA ALA A 17 -7.30 21.25 12.13
C ALA A 17 -8.63 20.63 11.67
N ILE A 18 -8.61 19.93 10.53
CA ILE A 18 -9.77 19.21 10.02
C ILE A 18 -10.26 18.23 11.11
N ASP A 19 -11.56 17.99 11.16
CA ASP A 19 -12.12 17.14 12.19
C ASP A 19 -11.65 15.68 12.01
N PRO A 20 -11.19 14.99 13.07
CA PRO A 20 -10.83 13.58 12.94
C PRO A 20 -12.04 12.71 12.56
N LEU A 21 -11.82 11.63 11.82
CA LEU A 21 -12.85 10.62 11.54
C LEU A 21 -12.81 9.50 12.57
N THR A 22 -13.99 9.03 12.98
CA THR A 22 -14.16 7.86 13.86
C THR A 22 -14.86 6.75 13.10
N PHE A 23 -14.20 5.59 13.02
CA PHE A 23 -14.77 4.37 12.45
C PHE A 23 -15.43 3.59 13.61
N LYS A 24 -16.74 3.38 13.54
CA LYS A 24 -17.52 2.69 14.58
C LYS A 24 -18.52 1.76 13.93
N GLY A 25 -18.39 0.46 14.17
CA GLY A 25 -19.20 -0.56 13.48
C GLY A 25 -19.11 -0.38 11.97
N SER A 26 -20.24 -0.46 11.28
CA SER A 26 -20.32 -0.32 9.82
C SER A 26 -20.39 1.12 9.30
N LYS A 27 -20.14 2.12 10.15
CA LYS A 27 -20.26 3.55 9.78
C LYS A 27 -19.06 4.38 10.22
N ILE A 28 -18.87 5.51 9.52
CA ILE A 28 -17.82 6.49 9.79
C ILE A 28 -18.49 7.78 10.26
N PHE A 29 -17.87 8.48 11.20
CA PHE A 29 -18.41 9.71 11.78
C PHE A 29 -17.35 10.80 11.83
N ASN A 30 -17.77 12.05 11.63
CA ASN A 30 -16.97 13.19 12.04
C ASN A 30 -16.94 13.22 13.58
N SER A 31 -15.75 13.19 14.18
CA SER A 31 -15.60 13.03 15.63
C SER A 31 -16.00 14.28 16.42
N LYS A 32 -16.03 15.47 15.78
CA LYS A 32 -16.44 16.71 16.44
C LYS A 32 -17.92 17.00 16.26
N THR A 33 -18.48 16.86 15.06
CA THR A 33 -19.91 17.12 14.82
C THR A 33 -20.79 15.94 15.23
N GLY A 34 -20.24 14.72 15.20
CA GLY A 34 -20.98 13.48 15.43
C GLY A 34 -21.81 13.01 14.24
N ASP A 35 -21.80 13.73 13.12
CA ASP A 35 -22.55 13.34 11.93
C ASP A 35 -21.87 12.17 11.22
N GLN A 36 -22.68 11.28 10.63
CA GLN A 36 -22.15 10.23 9.76
C GLN A 36 -21.43 10.87 8.56
N PHE A 37 -20.21 10.40 8.33
CA PHE A 37 -19.35 10.83 7.25
C PHE A 37 -19.51 9.89 6.05
N TYR A 38 -19.61 10.49 4.86
CA TYR A 38 -19.61 9.77 3.58
C TYR A 38 -18.46 10.31 2.74
N PHE A 39 -17.61 9.42 2.22
CA PHE A 39 -16.60 9.78 1.25
C PHE A 39 -17.28 10.21 -0.05
N LYS A 40 -17.09 11.47 -0.43
CA LYS A 40 -17.39 12.03 -1.74
C LYS A 40 -16.05 12.22 -2.45
N GLY A 41 -15.51 11.12 -2.94
CA GLY A 41 -14.10 10.99 -3.25
C GLY A 41 -13.74 11.02 -4.73
N LEU A 42 -12.43 11.13 -4.99
CA LEU A 42 -11.83 11.07 -6.32
C LEU A 42 -10.45 10.37 -6.25
N ALA A 43 -10.17 9.48 -7.20
CA ALA A 43 -8.84 8.90 -7.40
C ALA A 43 -7.87 9.98 -7.93
N TYR A 44 -6.73 10.17 -7.25
CA TYR A 44 -5.76 11.23 -7.56
C TYR A 44 -4.33 10.66 -7.67
N GLN A 45 -3.92 10.34 -8.89
CA GLN A 45 -2.56 9.92 -9.20
C GLN A 45 -2.11 10.42 -10.58
N PRO A 46 -1.88 11.74 -10.77
CA PRO A 46 -1.33 12.26 -12.02
C PRO A 46 -0.04 11.55 -12.45
N LYS A 47 -0.01 10.95 -13.65
CA LYS A 47 1.17 10.22 -14.17
C LYS A 47 1.73 10.87 -15.43
N LYS A 48 0.85 11.44 -16.26
CA LYS A 48 1.20 12.08 -17.52
C LYS A 48 2.36 13.07 -17.35
N GLY A 49 3.45 12.82 -18.07
CA GLY A 49 4.62 13.70 -18.12
C GLY A 49 5.54 13.66 -16.90
N ALA A 50 5.31 12.77 -15.93
CA ALA A 50 6.22 12.60 -14.79
C ALA A 50 7.57 12.02 -15.23
N THR A 51 8.66 12.52 -14.67
CA THR A 51 10.05 12.15 -15.01
C THR A 51 10.78 11.40 -13.89
N THR A 52 10.15 11.28 -12.72
CA THR A 52 10.70 10.64 -11.53
C THR A 52 9.80 9.50 -11.07
N VAL A 53 10.40 8.44 -10.52
CA VAL A 53 9.72 7.33 -9.86
C VAL A 53 10.32 7.12 -8.46
N PRO A 54 9.52 6.79 -7.43
CA PRO A 54 8.06 6.61 -7.47
C PRO A 54 7.29 7.92 -7.75
N LEU A 55 6.07 7.80 -8.26
CA LEU A 55 5.17 8.92 -8.55
C LEU A 55 4.53 9.41 -7.25
N ASP A 56 4.68 10.70 -6.93
CA ASP A 56 4.17 11.25 -5.67
C ASP A 56 3.47 12.61 -5.87
N PRO A 57 2.15 12.62 -6.09
CA PRO A 57 1.42 13.86 -6.28
C PRO A 57 1.24 14.66 -4.97
N LEU A 58 1.52 14.05 -3.82
CA LEU A 58 1.48 14.74 -2.52
C LEU A 58 2.80 15.46 -2.21
N ALA A 59 3.88 15.12 -2.91
CA ALA A 59 5.15 15.85 -2.91
C ALA A 59 5.25 16.89 -4.05
N ASP A 60 4.35 16.85 -5.04
CA ASP A 60 4.23 17.89 -6.09
C ASP A 60 3.48 19.12 -5.57
N GLU A 61 4.20 20.04 -4.95
CA GLU A 61 3.61 21.28 -4.41
C GLU A 61 2.85 22.10 -5.46
N VAL A 62 3.32 22.09 -6.72
CA VAL A 62 2.73 22.88 -7.80
C VAL A 62 1.43 22.25 -8.27
N GLY A 63 1.46 20.94 -8.56
CA GLY A 63 0.29 20.18 -8.97
C GLY A 63 -0.78 20.15 -7.88
N CYS A 64 -0.39 19.87 -6.63
CA CYS A 64 -1.31 19.81 -5.52
C CYS A 64 -1.98 21.16 -5.25
N ALA A 65 -1.23 22.27 -5.21
CA ALA A 65 -1.82 23.59 -4.97
C ALA A 65 -2.83 24.00 -6.05
N ARG A 66 -2.54 23.66 -7.32
CA ARG A 66 -3.46 23.85 -8.46
C ARG A 66 -4.74 23.01 -8.28
N ASP A 67 -4.60 21.75 -7.92
CA ASP A 67 -5.73 20.80 -7.90
C ASP A 67 -6.63 20.95 -6.67
N VAL A 68 -6.11 21.40 -5.53
CA VAL A 68 -6.93 21.71 -4.34
C VAL A 68 -8.07 22.68 -4.66
N ALA A 69 -7.83 23.67 -5.54
CA ALA A 69 -8.89 24.57 -5.98
C ALA A 69 -9.98 23.84 -6.79
N ASN A 70 -9.59 22.88 -7.64
CA ASN A 70 -10.54 22.06 -8.39
C ASN A 70 -11.29 21.08 -7.49
N PHE A 71 -10.66 20.51 -6.46
CA PHE A 71 -11.33 19.65 -5.49
C PHE A 71 -12.45 20.39 -4.76
N LYS A 72 -12.18 21.63 -4.31
CA LYS A 72 -13.20 22.50 -3.72
C LYS A 72 -14.32 22.84 -4.70
N ASP A 73 -13.98 23.12 -5.96
CA ASP A 73 -14.95 23.43 -7.01
C ASP A 73 -15.84 22.23 -7.38
N LEU A 74 -15.29 21.01 -7.37
CA LEU A 74 -16.04 19.76 -7.55
C LEU A 74 -16.96 19.46 -6.36
N GLY A 75 -16.61 19.93 -5.16
CA GLY A 75 -17.34 19.62 -3.92
C GLY A 75 -17.00 18.24 -3.34
N ILE A 76 -15.83 17.69 -3.69
CA ILE A 76 -15.33 16.46 -3.07
C ILE A 76 -14.81 16.75 -1.66
N ASN A 77 -14.78 15.73 -0.81
CA ASN A 77 -14.22 15.81 0.55
C ASN A 77 -13.06 14.84 0.79
N SER A 78 -12.69 14.04 -0.22
CA SER A 78 -11.61 13.08 -0.09
C SER A 78 -10.93 12.77 -1.41
N ILE A 79 -9.67 12.36 -1.34
CA ILE A 79 -8.92 11.77 -2.45
C ILE A 79 -8.35 10.41 -2.06
N ARG A 80 -8.23 9.51 -3.04
CA ARG A 80 -7.45 8.28 -2.90
C ARG A 80 -6.14 8.43 -3.67
N VAL A 81 -5.02 8.16 -2.99
CA VAL A 81 -3.67 8.22 -3.56
C VAL A 81 -3.05 6.83 -3.50
N TYR A 82 -2.50 6.38 -4.62
CA TYR A 82 -2.08 4.98 -4.82
C TYR A 82 -0.58 4.80 -4.61
N GLU A 83 0.21 5.85 -4.82
CA GLU A 83 1.66 5.80 -4.77
C GLU A 83 2.22 7.13 -4.24
N ILE A 84 3.22 7.02 -3.38
CA ILE A 84 3.98 8.13 -2.79
C ILE A 84 5.47 7.77 -2.71
N ASP A 85 6.32 8.77 -2.46
CA ASP A 85 7.70 8.62 -2.04
C ASP A 85 7.79 8.96 -0.55
N ASN A 86 7.91 7.93 0.31
CA ASN A 86 7.95 8.11 1.76
C ASN A 86 9.23 8.82 2.28
N SER A 87 10.20 9.12 1.41
CA SER A 87 11.37 9.93 1.75
C SER A 87 11.17 11.43 1.57
N LYS A 88 10.10 11.85 0.89
CA LYS A 88 9.80 13.26 0.60
C LYS A 88 9.02 13.92 1.73
N ASN A 89 8.97 15.26 1.68
CA ASN A 89 8.14 16.06 2.57
C ASN A 89 6.79 16.33 1.90
N HIS A 90 5.70 16.00 2.57
CA HIS A 90 4.32 16.19 2.09
C HIS A 90 3.58 17.33 2.79
N ASP A 91 4.25 18.10 3.65
CA ASP A 91 3.61 19.06 4.55
C ASP A 91 2.81 20.13 3.79
N LYS A 92 3.34 20.66 2.68
CA LYS A 92 2.63 21.71 1.94
C LYS A 92 1.33 21.21 1.33
N CYS A 93 1.36 20.04 0.68
CA CYS A 93 0.16 19.50 0.05
C CYS A 93 -0.86 19.04 1.09
N MET A 94 -0.42 18.29 2.11
CA MET A 94 -1.33 17.78 3.15
C MET A 94 -1.97 18.93 3.95
N ASN A 95 -1.24 20.00 4.26
CA ASN A 95 -1.81 21.20 4.88
C ASN A 95 -2.82 21.92 3.96
N ALA A 96 -2.53 22.01 2.66
CA ALA A 96 -3.45 22.61 1.70
C ALA A 96 -4.75 21.81 1.54
N LEU A 97 -4.65 20.48 1.53
CA LEU A 97 -5.79 19.56 1.51
C LEU A 97 -6.61 19.66 2.81
N SER A 98 -5.96 19.64 3.97
CA SER A 98 -6.61 19.79 5.28
C SER A 98 -7.36 21.13 5.39
N ALA A 99 -6.72 22.24 4.99
CA ALA A 99 -7.34 23.57 4.96
C ALA A 99 -8.51 23.68 3.96
N ALA A 100 -8.56 22.78 2.97
CA ALA A 100 -9.66 22.67 2.02
C ALA A 100 -10.77 21.69 2.46
N GLY A 101 -10.61 21.02 3.60
CA GLY A 101 -11.56 20.00 4.08
C GLY A 101 -11.45 18.67 3.33
N ILE A 102 -10.28 18.36 2.75
CA ILE A 102 -10.05 17.16 1.94
C ILE A 102 -9.24 16.13 2.74
N TYR A 103 -9.83 14.95 2.95
CA TYR A 103 -9.15 13.80 3.53
C TYR A 103 -8.40 12.98 2.47
N VAL A 104 -7.39 12.23 2.90
CA VAL A 104 -6.60 11.33 2.04
C VAL A 104 -6.78 9.89 2.51
N MET A 105 -7.22 9.02 1.61
CA MET A 105 -7.06 7.57 1.72
C MET A 105 -5.79 7.17 0.98
N LEU A 106 -4.85 6.51 1.65
CA LEU A 106 -3.51 6.27 1.11
C LEU A 106 -3.21 4.77 1.03
N ASP A 107 -2.91 4.28 -0.16
CA ASP A 107 -2.39 2.93 -0.35
C ASP A 107 -0.95 2.84 0.22
N LEU A 108 -0.68 1.81 1.02
CA LEU A 108 0.66 1.51 1.54
C LEU A 108 1.53 0.80 0.50
N SER A 109 0.88 0.01 -0.34
CA SER A 109 1.51 -0.68 -1.46
C SER A 109 1.83 0.29 -2.59
N THR A 110 2.99 0.12 -3.22
CA THR A 110 3.33 0.76 -4.50
C THR A 110 3.51 -0.31 -5.58
N PRO A 111 3.58 0.06 -6.87
CA PRO A 111 3.95 -0.87 -7.93
C PRO A 111 5.29 -1.57 -7.71
N TYR A 112 6.16 -1.00 -6.86
CA TYR A 112 7.50 -1.51 -6.54
C TYR A 112 7.55 -2.27 -5.20
N THR A 113 6.63 -1.98 -4.28
CA THR A 113 6.58 -2.62 -2.95
C THR A 113 5.14 -3.06 -2.66
N SER A 114 4.79 -4.23 -3.18
CA SER A 114 3.48 -4.86 -3.01
C SER A 114 3.61 -6.37 -2.88
N ILE A 115 2.59 -7.01 -2.31
CA ILE A 115 2.49 -8.47 -2.28
C ILE A 115 2.23 -8.94 -3.72
N PRO A 116 3.12 -9.72 -4.34
CA PRO A 116 2.88 -10.22 -5.69
C PRO A 116 1.79 -11.29 -5.67
N ARG A 117 0.77 -11.15 -6.51
CA ARG A 117 -0.40 -12.04 -6.47
C ARG A 117 -0.14 -13.49 -6.88
N ASP A 118 0.74 -13.70 -7.86
CA ASP A 118 1.01 -15.04 -8.43
C ASP A 118 1.94 -15.89 -7.57
N ALA A 119 2.76 -15.23 -6.75
CA ALA A 119 3.73 -15.88 -5.86
C ALA A 119 3.89 -15.10 -4.56
N PRO A 120 2.82 -15.07 -3.75
CA PRO A 120 2.71 -14.11 -2.66
C PRO A 120 3.69 -14.38 -1.55
N TYR A 121 4.25 -13.29 -1.02
CA TYR A 121 5.05 -13.29 0.18
C TYR A 121 4.77 -12.03 0.99
N TRP A 122 5.08 -12.10 2.29
CA TRP A 122 5.08 -10.97 3.20
C TRP A 122 6.35 -11.06 4.02
N ASP A 123 7.27 -10.11 3.82
CA ASP A 123 8.63 -10.19 4.32
C ASP A 123 9.06 -8.91 5.06
N THR A 124 10.30 -8.91 5.54
CA THR A 124 10.87 -7.78 6.27
C THR A 124 11.01 -6.53 5.42
N TYR A 125 11.20 -6.66 4.11
CA TYR A 125 11.37 -5.53 3.19
C TYR A 125 10.04 -4.82 2.93
N LEU A 126 8.99 -5.58 2.61
CA LEU A 126 7.64 -5.04 2.42
C LEU A 126 7.09 -4.41 3.70
N LEU A 127 7.23 -5.09 4.85
CA LEU A 127 6.85 -4.54 6.15
C LEU A 127 7.61 -3.23 6.43
N ASN A 128 8.91 -3.18 6.17
CA ASN A 128 9.70 -1.97 6.37
C ASN A 128 9.22 -0.80 5.50
N SER A 129 8.93 -1.05 4.21
CA SER A 129 8.37 -0.04 3.30
C SER A 129 7.06 0.54 3.85
N TYR A 130 6.15 -0.32 4.30
CA TYR A 130 4.85 0.13 4.82
C TYR A 130 5.01 0.95 6.10
N LYS A 131 5.92 0.54 6.99
CA LYS A 131 6.21 1.31 8.21
C LYS A 131 6.79 2.69 7.92
N LEU A 132 7.66 2.83 6.92
CA LEU A 132 8.22 4.12 6.50
C LEU A 132 7.10 5.05 6.03
N THR A 133 6.17 4.55 5.22
CA THR A 133 4.99 5.32 4.79
C THR A 133 4.09 5.71 5.98
N ILE A 134 3.85 4.80 6.93
CA ILE A 134 3.08 5.10 8.15
C ILE A 134 3.76 6.20 8.97
N ASP A 135 5.07 6.12 9.18
CA ASP A 135 5.83 7.13 9.92
C ASP A 135 5.81 8.50 9.22
N ALA A 136 5.83 8.53 7.88
CA ALA A 136 5.75 9.77 7.10
C ALA A 136 4.37 10.44 7.19
N PHE A 137 3.28 9.66 7.19
CA PHE A 137 1.92 10.18 7.03
C PHE A 137 1.07 10.23 8.30
N SER A 138 1.41 9.48 9.35
CA SER A 138 0.61 9.40 10.58
C SER A 138 0.47 10.71 11.36
N LYS A 139 1.28 11.72 11.03
CA LYS A 139 1.23 13.06 11.61
C LYS A 139 0.14 13.96 11.03
N TYR A 140 -0.44 13.62 9.87
CA TYR A 140 -1.43 14.46 9.19
C TYR A 140 -2.85 14.17 9.68
N ASP A 141 -3.57 15.23 10.06
CA ASP A 141 -4.92 15.16 10.61
C ASP A 141 -5.98 14.74 9.59
N ASN A 142 -5.72 15.02 8.31
CA ASN A 142 -6.57 14.69 7.18
C ASN A 142 -6.25 13.31 6.57
N LEU A 143 -5.39 12.49 7.16
CA LEU A 143 -5.25 11.09 6.77
C LEU A 143 -6.47 10.30 7.27
N ALA A 144 -7.35 9.87 6.36
CA ALA A 144 -8.56 9.12 6.69
C ALA A 144 -8.27 7.65 7.03
N GLY A 145 -7.27 7.05 6.39
CA GLY A 145 -6.94 5.64 6.56
C GLY A 145 -5.89 5.17 5.57
N PHE A 146 -5.39 3.96 5.82
CA PHE A 146 -4.46 3.27 4.93
C PHE A 146 -5.15 2.11 4.20
N ILE A 147 -4.78 1.89 2.95
CA ILE A 147 -5.16 0.69 2.19
C ILE A 147 -3.95 -0.24 2.13
N ILE A 148 -4.11 -1.47 2.63
CA ILE A 148 -3.02 -2.45 2.76
C ILE A 148 -2.63 -3.09 1.43
N GLY A 149 -3.53 -3.06 0.45
CA GLY A 149 -3.37 -3.66 -0.87
C GLY A 149 -4.62 -3.45 -1.71
N ASN A 150 -4.43 -3.47 -3.03
CA ASN A 150 -5.45 -3.21 -4.04
C ASN A 150 -5.52 -4.37 -5.04
N GLU A 151 -6.64 -5.10 -5.03
CA GLU A 151 -6.92 -6.22 -5.95
C GLU A 151 -5.76 -7.22 -6.03
N ILE A 152 -5.18 -7.56 -4.87
CA ILE A 152 -4.05 -8.49 -4.85
C ILE A 152 -4.55 -9.86 -5.28
N THR A 153 -5.49 -10.43 -4.53
CA THR A 153 -6.31 -11.52 -5.06
C THR A 153 -7.35 -10.89 -6.00
N ASN A 154 -7.37 -11.35 -7.25
CA ASN A 154 -8.28 -10.84 -8.27
C ASN A 154 -8.98 -11.93 -9.09
N ASP A 155 -8.61 -13.19 -8.89
CA ASP A 155 -9.23 -14.36 -9.50
C ASP A 155 -9.04 -15.60 -8.59
N VAL A 156 -9.56 -16.75 -9.03
CA VAL A 156 -9.44 -18.03 -8.29
C VAL A 156 -7.98 -18.47 -8.10
N LYS A 157 -7.08 -18.14 -9.03
CA LYS A 157 -5.68 -18.58 -9.00
C LYS A 157 -4.86 -17.81 -7.96
N THR A 158 -5.25 -16.58 -7.68
CA THR A 158 -4.54 -15.64 -6.80
C THR A 158 -5.08 -15.61 -5.37
N ILE A 159 -6.03 -16.49 -5.03
CA ILE A 159 -6.58 -16.67 -3.67
C ILE A 159 -5.49 -16.83 -2.60
N PRO A 160 -4.39 -17.60 -2.81
CA PRO A 160 -3.33 -17.71 -1.82
C PRO A 160 -2.77 -16.38 -1.32
N ALA A 161 -2.79 -15.32 -2.14
CA ALA A 161 -2.28 -14.02 -1.75
C ALA A 161 -3.07 -13.39 -0.59
N SER A 162 -4.35 -13.72 -0.45
CA SER A 162 -5.21 -13.21 0.63
C SER A 162 -4.68 -13.56 2.04
N ALA A 163 -4.01 -14.71 2.21
CA ALA A 163 -3.38 -15.05 3.50
C ALA A 163 -2.27 -14.07 3.88
N PHE A 164 -1.48 -13.62 2.91
CA PHE A 164 -0.41 -12.64 3.13
C PHE A 164 -0.97 -11.23 3.32
N VAL A 165 -2.08 -10.87 2.65
CA VAL A 165 -2.77 -9.60 2.89
C VAL A 165 -3.34 -9.54 4.31
N LYS A 166 -3.97 -10.62 4.83
CA LYS A 166 -4.42 -10.65 6.23
C LYS A 166 -3.26 -10.58 7.23
N ALA A 167 -2.12 -11.21 6.93
CA ALA A 167 -0.93 -11.07 7.76
C ALA A 167 -0.36 -9.66 7.73
N SER A 168 -0.35 -8.99 6.57
CA SER A 168 0.11 -7.60 6.49
C SER A 168 -0.84 -6.65 7.23
N LEU A 169 -2.16 -6.88 7.22
CA LEU A 169 -3.12 -6.18 8.09
C LEU A 169 -2.74 -6.32 9.57
N ARG A 170 -2.54 -7.57 10.04
CA ARG A 170 -2.13 -7.85 11.43
C ARG A 170 -0.89 -7.07 11.82
N ASP A 171 0.14 -7.14 10.97
CA ASP A 171 1.44 -6.59 11.30
C ASP A 171 1.43 -5.05 11.21
N VAL A 172 0.83 -4.47 10.19
CA VAL A 172 0.68 -3.02 10.06
C VAL A 172 -0.15 -2.44 11.21
N LYS A 173 -1.30 -3.04 11.54
CA LYS A 173 -2.12 -2.57 12.66
C LYS A 173 -1.41 -2.75 14.00
N THR A 174 -0.60 -3.81 14.15
CA THR A 174 0.28 -3.98 15.32
C THR A 174 1.28 -2.83 15.43
N TYR A 175 1.94 -2.47 14.33
CA TYR A 175 2.88 -1.36 14.29
C TYR A 175 2.22 -0.01 14.61
N ILE A 176 1.08 0.31 14.00
CA ILE A 176 0.29 1.52 14.28
C ILE A 176 -0.08 1.59 15.77
N LYS A 177 -0.55 0.49 16.36
CA LYS A 177 -0.85 0.43 17.80
C LYS A 177 0.38 0.63 18.67
N SER A 178 1.56 0.13 18.27
CA SER A 178 2.81 0.35 19.01
C SER A 178 3.20 1.84 19.09
N LYS A 179 2.78 2.62 18.08
CA LYS A 179 2.92 4.08 18.04
C LYS A 179 1.81 4.83 18.79
N LYS A 180 0.89 4.10 19.45
CA LYS A 180 -0.30 4.62 20.15
C LYS A 180 -1.25 5.40 19.22
N LEU A 181 -1.30 5.00 17.95
CA LEU A 181 -2.20 5.56 16.95
C LEU A 181 -3.41 4.63 16.73
N SER A 182 -4.46 5.16 16.13
CA SER A 182 -5.69 4.43 15.80
C SER A 182 -6.16 4.73 14.38
N ILE A 183 -5.20 4.78 13.44
CA ILE A 183 -5.46 4.99 12.02
C ILE A 183 -6.06 3.70 11.45
N PRO A 184 -7.23 3.74 10.79
CA PRO A 184 -7.88 2.56 10.26
C PRO A 184 -7.13 2.03 9.04
N VAL A 185 -7.08 0.70 8.89
CA VAL A 185 -6.44 0.03 7.77
C VAL A 185 -7.43 -0.91 7.09
N GLY A 186 -7.67 -0.69 5.80
CA GLY A 186 -8.58 -1.50 4.99
C GLY A 186 -7.89 -2.22 3.84
N TYR A 187 -8.68 -2.94 3.06
CA TYR A 187 -8.26 -3.63 1.84
C TYR A 187 -9.23 -3.29 0.71
N VAL A 188 -8.73 -3.29 -0.53
CA VAL A 188 -9.54 -3.03 -1.72
C VAL A 188 -9.61 -4.27 -2.60
N ASP A 189 -10.83 -4.67 -2.89
CA ASP A 189 -11.19 -5.82 -3.72
C ASP A 189 -11.54 -5.40 -5.15
N ASN A 190 -11.39 -6.34 -6.08
CA ASN A 190 -12.03 -6.23 -7.40
C ASN A 190 -13.45 -6.82 -7.34
N ASP A 191 -14.17 -6.76 -8.45
CA ASP A 191 -15.57 -7.20 -8.53
C ASP A 191 -15.72 -8.55 -9.27
N ASP A 192 -14.88 -9.53 -8.91
CA ASP A 192 -14.93 -10.89 -9.48
C ASP A 192 -15.97 -11.77 -8.77
N GLU A 193 -17.00 -12.19 -9.52
CA GLU A 193 -18.14 -12.93 -8.98
C GLU A 193 -17.79 -14.29 -8.38
N ALA A 194 -16.71 -14.94 -8.83
CA ALA A 194 -16.35 -16.28 -8.38
C ALA A 194 -15.76 -16.30 -6.97
N ILE A 195 -15.18 -15.18 -6.53
CA ILE A 195 -14.42 -15.09 -5.27
C ILE A 195 -14.89 -13.97 -4.33
N ARG A 196 -15.63 -12.98 -4.82
CA ARG A 196 -16.03 -11.77 -4.07
C ARG A 196 -16.68 -12.08 -2.72
N GLU A 197 -17.64 -13.00 -2.68
CA GLU A 197 -18.30 -13.35 -1.41
C GLU A 197 -17.30 -13.92 -0.39
N SER A 198 -16.39 -14.80 -0.85
CA SER A 198 -15.38 -15.38 0.02
C SER A 198 -14.36 -14.34 0.48
N LEU A 199 -13.96 -13.39 -0.38
CA LEU A 199 -13.06 -12.30 0.00
C LEU A 199 -13.69 -11.37 1.04
N ILE A 200 -14.93 -10.93 0.81
CA ILE A 200 -15.69 -10.14 1.77
C ILE A 200 -15.72 -10.85 3.13
N GLN A 201 -16.12 -12.12 3.17
CA GLN A 201 -16.15 -12.89 4.41
C GLN A 201 -14.75 -13.02 5.04
N TYR A 202 -13.74 -13.35 4.25
CA TYR A 202 -12.40 -13.65 4.72
C TYR A 202 -11.72 -12.45 5.42
N PHE A 203 -11.88 -11.24 4.87
CA PHE A 203 -11.28 -10.04 5.44
C PHE A 203 -11.98 -9.52 6.70
N ASN A 204 -13.18 -10.03 7.03
CA ASN A 204 -13.92 -9.69 8.25
C ASN A 204 -14.04 -10.83 9.26
N CYS A 205 -13.40 -11.97 9.01
CA CYS A 205 -13.48 -13.15 9.88
C CYS A 205 -12.20 -13.40 10.71
N GLY A 206 -12.30 -14.27 11.71
CA GLY A 206 -11.19 -14.81 12.48
C GLY A 206 -11.04 -14.19 13.87
N ASP A 207 -10.19 -14.82 14.69
CA ASP A 207 -10.05 -14.48 16.12
C ASP A 207 -9.03 -13.36 16.39
N ASP A 208 -8.17 -13.05 15.42
CA ASP A 208 -7.22 -11.95 15.52
C ASP A 208 -7.83 -10.66 14.96
N PRO A 209 -8.25 -9.70 15.80
CA PRO A 209 -8.88 -8.45 15.36
C PRO A 209 -7.90 -7.51 14.64
N LEU A 210 -6.59 -7.78 14.70
CA LEU A 210 -5.61 -7.05 13.91
C LEU A 210 -5.51 -7.60 12.48
N ALA A 211 -5.87 -8.86 12.27
CA ALA A 211 -5.87 -9.49 10.94
C ALA A 211 -7.16 -9.24 10.14
N THR A 212 -8.14 -8.52 10.70
CA THR A 212 -9.35 -8.10 10.00
C THR A 212 -9.24 -6.65 9.55
N VAL A 213 -9.94 -6.30 8.46
CA VAL A 213 -9.98 -4.92 7.97
C VAL A 213 -10.76 -4.00 8.91
N ASP A 214 -10.38 -2.72 8.96
CA ASP A 214 -11.16 -1.66 9.63
C ASP A 214 -12.18 -1.01 8.68
N PHE A 215 -12.02 -1.21 7.37
CA PHE A 215 -12.98 -0.89 6.31
C PHE A 215 -12.69 -1.74 5.06
N TYR A 216 -13.68 -1.91 4.18
CA TYR A 216 -13.53 -2.68 2.94
C TYR A 216 -13.83 -1.83 1.71
N GLY A 217 -12.96 -1.89 0.71
CA GLY A 217 -13.13 -1.20 -0.56
C GLY A 217 -13.51 -2.16 -1.67
N ILE A 218 -14.31 -1.69 -2.62
CA ILE A 218 -14.63 -2.40 -3.85
C ILE A 218 -14.39 -1.45 -5.02
N ASN A 219 -13.57 -1.89 -5.96
CA ASN A 219 -13.49 -1.25 -7.27
C ASN A 219 -14.55 -1.88 -8.16
N THR A 220 -15.54 -1.09 -8.60
CA THR A 220 -16.63 -1.60 -9.44
C THR A 220 -16.95 -0.68 -10.60
N TYR A 221 -17.18 -1.27 -11.76
CA TYR A 221 -17.51 -0.56 -12.98
C TYR A 221 -18.82 -1.05 -13.60
N ARG A 222 -19.69 -1.71 -12.80
CA ARG A 222 -20.93 -2.32 -13.33
C ARG A 222 -21.96 -1.30 -13.84
N TRP A 223 -21.94 -0.06 -13.35
CA TRP A 223 -22.88 0.97 -13.78
C TRP A 223 -22.32 1.76 -14.98
N CYS A 224 -22.80 1.45 -16.17
CA CYS A 224 -22.44 2.16 -17.40
C CYS A 224 -23.63 2.93 -17.99
N GLY A 225 -23.41 4.17 -18.43
CA GLY A 225 -24.40 4.96 -19.18
C GLY A 225 -25.69 5.25 -18.41
N ASN A 226 -26.82 4.71 -18.90
CA ASN A 226 -28.17 4.91 -18.34
C ASN A 226 -28.64 3.72 -17.50
N ALA A 227 -27.72 2.92 -16.95
CA ALA A 227 -28.07 1.88 -16.00
C ALA A 227 -28.87 2.45 -14.81
N THR A 228 -29.49 1.55 -14.06
CA THR A 228 -30.23 1.78 -12.82
C THR A 228 -29.59 0.95 -11.72
N PHE A 229 -29.97 1.17 -10.46
CA PHE A 229 -29.51 0.34 -9.34
C PHE A 229 -29.68 -1.16 -9.62
N LYS A 230 -30.87 -1.56 -10.11
CA LYS A 230 -31.14 -2.95 -10.46
C LYS A 230 -30.37 -3.43 -11.69
N SER A 231 -30.38 -2.67 -12.79
CA SER A 231 -29.78 -3.14 -14.05
C SER A 231 -28.24 -3.11 -14.05
N SER A 232 -27.62 -2.40 -13.09
CA SER A 232 -26.18 -2.43 -12.84
C SER A 232 -25.74 -3.62 -11.99
N LEU A 233 -26.67 -4.44 -11.50
CA LEU A 233 -26.38 -5.56 -10.60
C LEU A 233 -25.68 -5.15 -9.29
N TYR A 234 -25.87 -3.89 -8.87
CA TYR A 234 -25.41 -3.43 -7.56
C TYR A 234 -26.06 -4.20 -6.40
N PRO A 235 -27.37 -4.54 -6.41
CA PRO A 235 -27.97 -5.35 -5.34
C PRO A 235 -27.21 -6.67 -5.11
N GLU A 236 -26.88 -7.38 -6.17
CA GLU A 236 -26.16 -8.67 -6.15
C GLU A 236 -24.71 -8.49 -5.68
N MET A 237 -24.08 -7.38 -6.04
CA MET A 237 -22.74 -7.03 -5.55
C MET A 237 -22.73 -6.71 -4.05
N LEU A 238 -23.78 -6.05 -3.55
CA LEU A 238 -23.86 -5.56 -2.18
C LEU A 238 -24.50 -6.56 -1.20
N GLU A 239 -25.18 -7.59 -1.69
CA GLU A 239 -25.83 -8.60 -0.86
C GLU A 239 -24.90 -9.17 0.22
N PRO A 240 -23.64 -9.59 -0.08
CA PRO A 240 -22.76 -10.15 0.94
C PRO A 240 -22.31 -9.12 1.99
N LEU A 241 -22.48 -7.82 1.70
CA LEU A 241 -22.07 -6.71 2.58
C LEU A 241 -23.21 -6.19 3.45
N ALA A 242 -24.45 -6.63 3.24
CA ALA A 242 -25.62 -6.13 3.96
C ALA A 242 -25.49 -6.27 5.50
N ASN A 243 -24.75 -7.28 5.97
CA ASN A 243 -24.48 -7.53 7.40
C ASN A 243 -23.00 -7.35 7.78
N TYR A 244 -22.22 -6.62 6.98
CA TYR A 244 -20.79 -6.46 7.20
C TYR A 244 -20.50 -5.58 8.41
N SER A 245 -19.62 -6.04 9.31
CA SER A 245 -19.45 -5.40 10.63
C SER A 245 -18.60 -4.12 10.63
N VAL A 246 -17.93 -3.82 9.52
CA VAL A 246 -17.10 -2.62 9.32
C VAL A 246 -17.60 -1.82 8.11
N PRO A 247 -17.24 -0.54 7.96
CA PRO A 247 -17.72 0.26 6.85
C PRO A 247 -17.16 -0.28 5.54
N TYR A 248 -17.95 -0.20 4.47
CA TYR A 248 -17.45 -0.44 3.13
C TYR A 248 -17.68 0.78 2.23
N LEU A 249 -16.87 0.89 1.19
CA LEU A 249 -16.88 2.00 0.23
C LEU A 249 -16.62 1.50 -1.20
N LEU A 250 -17.14 2.24 -2.18
CA LEU A 250 -16.75 2.04 -3.57
C LEU A 250 -15.44 2.80 -3.82
N THR A 251 -14.30 2.11 -3.73
CA THR A 251 -12.97 2.73 -3.84
C THR A 251 -12.61 3.15 -5.26
N GLU A 252 -13.33 2.61 -6.24
CA GLU A 252 -13.39 3.10 -7.61
C GLU A 252 -14.79 2.87 -8.16
N TYR A 253 -15.33 3.86 -8.87
CA TYR A 253 -16.50 3.72 -9.74
C TYR A 253 -16.39 4.67 -10.94
N GLY A 254 -17.29 4.51 -11.91
CA GLY A 254 -17.45 5.45 -13.04
C GLY A 254 -17.04 4.85 -14.38
N CYS A 255 -17.69 3.75 -14.76
CA CYS A 255 -17.54 3.08 -16.06
C CYS A 255 -17.52 4.07 -17.23
N ASN A 256 -16.54 3.94 -18.13
CA ASN A 256 -16.37 4.83 -19.28
C ASN A 256 -16.75 4.21 -20.63
N GLU A 257 -17.49 3.09 -20.64
CA GLU A 257 -18.02 2.48 -21.89
C GLU A 257 -18.99 3.39 -22.65
N VAL A 258 -19.68 4.30 -21.95
CA VAL A 258 -20.56 5.32 -22.54
C VAL A 258 -20.07 6.70 -22.12
N THR A 259 -19.65 7.51 -23.09
CA THR A 259 -19.11 8.86 -22.87
C THR A 259 -19.91 9.95 -23.60
N PRO A 260 -19.95 11.20 -23.09
CA PRO A 260 -19.52 11.62 -21.74
C PRO A 260 -20.26 10.87 -20.63
N ARG A 261 -19.59 10.60 -19.51
CA ARG A 261 -20.18 9.80 -18.43
C ARG A 261 -21.29 10.60 -17.75
N SER A 262 -22.42 9.94 -17.49
CA SER A 262 -23.61 10.60 -16.90
C SER A 262 -23.55 10.72 -15.37
N PHE A 263 -22.73 9.88 -14.71
CA PHE A 263 -22.58 9.77 -13.26
C PHE A 263 -23.89 9.58 -12.49
N LYS A 264 -24.88 8.91 -13.10
CA LYS A 264 -26.18 8.62 -12.46
C LYS A 264 -26.06 7.71 -11.24
N GLU A 265 -25.03 6.88 -11.19
CA GLU A 265 -24.68 6.05 -10.04
C GLU A 265 -24.46 6.86 -8.76
N VAL A 266 -24.01 8.12 -8.87
CA VAL A 266 -23.82 9.02 -7.71
C VAL A 266 -25.13 9.21 -6.94
N ALA A 267 -26.26 9.36 -7.64
CA ALA A 267 -27.56 9.49 -6.97
C ALA A 267 -27.97 8.22 -6.22
N SER A 268 -27.53 7.05 -6.68
CA SER A 268 -27.80 5.75 -6.04
C SER A 268 -26.88 5.54 -4.83
N ILE A 269 -25.57 5.77 -5.00
CA ILE A 269 -24.53 5.63 -3.95
C ILE A 269 -24.87 6.46 -2.71
N TYR A 270 -25.30 7.71 -2.90
CA TYR A 270 -25.59 8.65 -1.80
C TYR A 270 -27.09 8.83 -1.53
N GLY A 271 -27.94 8.02 -2.17
CA GLY A 271 -29.39 8.09 -2.05
C GLY A 271 -29.99 6.88 -1.32
N PRO A 272 -31.32 6.72 -1.34
CA PRO A 272 -32.02 5.66 -0.61
C PRO A 272 -31.59 4.23 -0.96
N ASP A 273 -31.02 4.00 -2.15
CA ASP A 273 -30.55 2.69 -2.57
C ASP A 273 -29.37 2.19 -1.72
N MET A 274 -28.45 3.08 -1.33
CA MET A 274 -27.17 2.70 -0.74
C MET A 274 -26.75 3.50 0.50
N GLN A 275 -27.36 4.65 0.82
CA GLN A 275 -26.92 5.54 1.90
C GLN A 275 -26.84 4.87 3.29
N ASP A 276 -27.64 3.82 3.53
CA ASP A 276 -27.62 3.08 4.80
C ASP A 276 -26.60 1.95 4.81
N LEU A 277 -26.14 1.53 3.63
CA LEU A 277 -25.27 0.39 3.42
C LEU A 277 -23.80 0.83 3.23
N THR A 278 -23.52 1.76 2.32
CA THR A 278 -22.15 2.22 1.98
C THR A 278 -21.75 3.49 2.71
N SER A 279 -20.43 3.71 2.83
CA SER A 279 -19.82 4.95 3.30
C SER A 279 -19.40 5.89 2.15
N GLY A 280 -20.00 5.73 0.97
CA GLY A 280 -19.76 6.56 -0.21
C GLY A 280 -18.76 5.93 -1.18
N GLY A 281 -18.02 6.75 -1.92
CA GLY A 281 -17.03 6.23 -2.87
C GLY A 281 -16.15 7.25 -3.54
N PHE A 282 -15.26 6.77 -4.40
CA PHE A 282 -14.27 7.55 -5.14
C PHE A 282 -14.46 7.37 -6.64
N LEU A 283 -14.67 8.47 -7.36
CA LEU A 283 -14.68 8.44 -8.82
C LEU A 283 -13.28 8.08 -9.35
N PHE A 284 -13.19 7.16 -10.30
CA PHE A 284 -11.99 6.89 -11.07
C PHE A 284 -12.06 7.60 -12.44
N GLU A 285 -11.20 8.57 -12.77
CA GLU A 285 -10.16 9.20 -11.95
C GLU A 285 -10.01 10.71 -12.29
N TYR A 286 -9.15 11.44 -11.58
CA TYR A 286 -8.95 12.87 -11.82
C TYR A 286 -8.29 13.14 -13.18
N THR A 287 -7.10 12.57 -13.42
CA THR A 287 -6.25 12.88 -14.58
C THR A 287 -6.55 11.98 -15.76
N ASN A 288 -6.64 12.55 -16.96
CA ASN A 288 -6.90 11.79 -18.17
C ASN A 288 -5.62 11.16 -18.72
N GLU A 289 -5.50 9.86 -18.49
CA GLU A 289 -4.42 9.02 -18.98
C GLU A 289 -4.88 8.24 -20.24
N SER A 290 -4.09 7.28 -20.72
CA SER A 290 -4.40 6.47 -21.91
C SER A 290 -5.68 5.62 -21.78
N ASN A 291 -6.18 5.44 -20.56
CA ASN A 291 -7.39 4.70 -20.23
C ASN A 291 -8.69 5.51 -20.42
N ASN A 292 -8.60 6.82 -20.70
CA ASN A 292 -9.73 7.74 -20.90
C ASN A 292 -10.72 7.81 -19.71
N TYR A 293 -10.23 7.71 -18.47
CA TYR A 293 -11.05 7.84 -17.26
C TYR A 293 -11.03 9.23 -16.62
N GLY A 294 -10.17 10.13 -17.10
CA GLY A 294 -9.94 11.41 -16.43
C GLY A 294 -11.05 12.42 -16.63
N ILE A 295 -11.22 13.29 -15.65
CA ILE A 295 -12.10 14.46 -15.73
C ILE A 295 -11.32 15.76 -16.01
N VAL A 296 -10.00 15.73 -15.93
CA VAL A 296 -9.11 16.82 -16.37
C VAL A 296 -7.98 16.29 -17.25
N ASP A 297 -7.49 17.11 -18.17
CA ASP A 297 -6.21 16.90 -18.85
C ASP A 297 -5.12 17.74 -18.18
N VAL A 298 -4.13 17.06 -17.60
CA VAL A 298 -3.04 17.71 -16.87
C VAL A 298 -1.77 16.86 -16.87
N SER A 299 -0.63 17.53 -16.89
CA SER A 299 0.67 16.90 -16.67
C SER A 299 1.16 17.11 -15.24
N TYR A 300 1.91 16.14 -14.73
CA TYR A 300 2.62 16.22 -13.46
C TYR A 300 3.51 17.49 -13.38
N GLY A 301 3.49 18.20 -12.26
CA GLY A 301 4.25 19.44 -12.06
C GLY A 301 3.76 20.67 -12.85
N SER A 302 2.69 20.55 -13.66
CA SER A 302 2.15 21.68 -14.43
C SER A 302 1.45 22.72 -13.54
N THR A 303 1.44 24.00 -13.91
CA THR A 303 0.59 25.00 -13.27
C THR A 303 -0.80 25.10 -13.90
N SER A 304 -0.98 24.58 -15.12
CA SER A 304 -2.23 24.62 -15.87
C SER A 304 -2.93 23.26 -15.92
N VAL A 305 -4.25 23.29 -15.99
CA VAL A 305 -5.13 22.12 -16.05
C VAL A 305 -6.33 22.45 -16.95
N THR A 306 -6.68 21.52 -17.84
CA THR A 306 -7.84 21.65 -18.72
C THR A 306 -8.98 20.78 -18.20
N LYS A 307 -10.12 21.37 -17.86
CA LYS A 307 -11.32 20.62 -17.45
C LYS A 307 -11.95 19.93 -18.67
N LEU A 308 -12.23 18.64 -18.57
CA LEU A 308 -12.91 17.86 -19.61
C LEU A 308 -14.42 17.84 -19.39
N ALA A 309 -15.18 17.27 -20.34
CA ALA A 309 -16.65 17.25 -20.28
C ALA A 309 -17.19 16.63 -18.98
N ASP A 310 -16.58 15.52 -18.55
CA ASP A 310 -16.98 14.78 -17.35
C ASP A 310 -16.82 15.59 -16.06
N TYR A 311 -15.94 16.61 -16.02
CA TYR A 311 -15.74 17.45 -14.84
C TYR A 311 -17.05 18.12 -14.39
N ASN A 312 -17.75 18.76 -15.32
CA ASN A 312 -18.98 19.48 -15.02
C ASN A 312 -20.14 18.51 -14.74
N THR A 313 -20.17 17.36 -15.42
CA THR A 313 -21.19 16.33 -15.17
C THR A 313 -21.03 15.75 -13.77
N PHE A 314 -19.81 15.40 -13.35
CA PHE A 314 -19.53 14.89 -12.01
C PHE A 314 -19.84 15.91 -10.92
N LYS A 315 -19.37 17.16 -11.09
CA LYS A 315 -19.67 18.28 -10.18
C LYS A 315 -21.19 18.42 -9.97
N THR A 316 -21.95 18.39 -11.05
CA THR A 316 -23.41 18.53 -11.00
C THR A 316 -24.04 17.35 -10.26
N ALA A 317 -23.66 16.11 -10.61
CA ALA A 317 -24.16 14.90 -9.96
C ALA A 317 -23.88 14.91 -8.44
N LEU A 318 -22.67 15.30 -8.03
CA LEU A 318 -22.26 15.33 -6.63
C LEU A 318 -22.94 16.46 -5.84
N SER A 319 -23.22 17.60 -6.48
CA SER A 319 -23.93 18.72 -5.85
C SER A 319 -25.40 18.41 -5.53
N ASN A 320 -25.99 17.44 -6.23
CA ASN A 320 -27.40 17.06 -6.07
C ASN A 320 -27.64 16.04 -4.95
N VAL A 321 -26.59 15.51 -4.31
CA VAL A 321 -26.72 14.47 -3.28
C VAL A 321 -26.46 14.98 -1.87
N SER A 322 -27.37 14.61 -0.97
CA SER A 322 -27.32 14.91 0.47
C SER A 322 -27.74 13.65 1.24
N PRO A 323 -26.82 12.68 1.44
CA PRO A 323 -27.15 11.41 2.08
C PRO A 323 -27.68 11.65 3.49
N LYS A 324 -28.74 10.93 3.86
CA LYS A 324 -29.36 11.02 5.19
C LYS A 324 -28.74 9.95 6.10
N GLY A 325 -27.69 10.34 6.82
CA GLY A 325 -27.02 9.46 7.78
C GLY A 325 -27.63 9.47 9.18
N THR A 326 -27.00 8.71 10.08
CA THR A 326 -27.26 8.74 11.53
C THR A 326 -26.22 9.59 12.28
N THR A 327 -26.26 9.62 13.61
CA THR A 327 -25.25 10.31 14.45
C THR A 327 -24.46 9.30 15.29
N LEU A 328 -23.23 9.67 15.66
CA LEU A 328 -22.32 8.85 16.46
C LEU A 328 -22.95 8.40 17.79
N ASN A 329 -23.74 9.28 18.42
CA ASN A 329 -24.40 9.05 19.70
C ASN A 329 -25.65 8.18 19.56
N SER A 330 -26.40 8.28 18.46
CA SER A 330 -27.56 7.42 18.20
C SER A 330 -27.18 6.05 17.64
N TYR A 331 -25.98 5.91 17.08
CA TYR A 331 -25.53 4.68 16.45
C TYR A 331 -25.01 3.66 17.48
N ASN A 332 -25.71 2.52 17.56
CA ASN A 332 -25.34 1.38 18.38
C ASN A 332 -25.05 0.15 17.48
N PRO A 333 -23.78 -0.16 17.18
CA PRO A 333 -23.44 -1.26 16.28
C PRO A 333 -23.76 -2.62 16.90
N SER A 334 -24.48 -3.46 16.17
CA SER A 334 -24.85 -4.82 16.57
C SER A 334 -24.29 -5.92 15.66
N LEU A 335 -23.83 -5.55 14.46
CA LEU A 335 -23.28 -6.47 13.45
C LEU A 335 -22.03 -7.18 13.99
N LYS A 336 -21.83 -8.42 13.54
CA LYS A 336 -20.74 -9.29 13.98
C LYS A 336 -19.80 -9.57 12.82
N SER A 337 -18.55 -9.82 13.15
CA SER A 337 -17.55 -10.35 12.23
C SER A 337 -18.09 -11.54 11.46
N SER A 338 -17.76 -11.61 10.18
CA SER A 338 -18.12 -12.72 9.30
C SER A 338 -17.56 -14.06 9.81
N THR A 339 -18.19 -15.16 9.41
CA THR A 339 -17.58 -16.49 9.53
C THR A 339 -16.55 -16.65 8.41
N CYS A 340 -15.42 -17.30 8.67
CA CYS A 340 -14.43 -17.53 7.61
C CYS A 340 -14.98 -18.50 6.56
N PRO A 341 -14.73 -18.25 5.26
CA PRO A 341 -15.15 -19.16 4.20
C PRO A 341 -14.51 -20.53 4.39
N SER A 342 -15.28 -21.59 4.11
CA SER A 342 -14.75 -22.95 4.11
C SER A 342 -13.96 -23.22 2.83
N VAL A 343 -12.92 -24.04 2.93
CA VAL A 343 -12.15 -24.47 1.76
C VAL A 343 -13.08 -25.19 0.77
N SER A 344 -13.06 -24.76 -0.49
CA SER A 344 -13.90 -25.25 -1.58
C SER A 344 -13.18 -25.12 -2.92
N GLY A 345 -13.84 -25.48 -4.03
CA GLY A 345 -13.25 -25.37 -5.38
C GLY A 345 -12.88 -23.92 -5.76
N ASN A 346 -13.63 -22.94 -5.27
CA ASN A 346 -13.42 -21.51 -5.56
C ASN A 346 -12.80 -20.76 -4.36
N TRP A 347 -12.40 -21.47 -3.31
CA TRP A 347 -11.70 -20.90 -2.15
C TRP A 347 -10.70 -21.88 -1.56
N THR A 348 -9.41 -21.68 -1.81
CA THR A 348 -8.38 -22.73 -1.64
C THR A 348 -7.55 -22.61 -0.35
N ILE A 349 -7.85 -21.65 0.52
CA ILE A 349 -7.06 -21.38 1.74
C ILE A 349 -7.89 -21.47 3.01
N GLY A 350 -7.25 -21.92 4.09
CA GLY A 350 -7.79 -21.88 5.45
C GLY A 350 -7.53 -20.54 6.15
N SER A 351 -7.63 -20.53 7.48
CA SER A 351 -7.46 -19.34 8.32
C SER A 351 -6.05 -19.14 8.90
N VAL A 352 -5.13 -20.08 8.69
CA VAL A 352 -3.75 -19.97 9.18
C VAL A 352 -3.00 -18.93 8.36
N LEU A 353 -2.42 -17.94 9.03
CA LEU A 353 -1.69 -16.83 8.41
C LEU A 353 -0.18 -17.04 8.50
N PRO A 354 0.61 -16.46 7.57
CA PRO A 354 2.07 -16.48 7.68
C PRO A 354 2.55 -15.75 8.95
N PRO A 355 3.74 -16.14 9.46
CA PRO A 355 4.33 -15.49 10.63
C PRO A 355 4.64 -14.02 10.34
N SER A 356 4.69 -13.21 11.39
CA SER A 356 5.10 -11.82 11.24
C SER A 356 6.57 -11.72 10.83
N PRO A 357 6.93 -10.89 9.83
CA PRO A 357 8.32 -10.66 9.49
C PRO A 357 9.14 -10.16 10.69
N ASN A 358 10.30 -10.77 10.89
CA ASN A 358 11.18 -10.46 12.02
C ASN A 358 12.56 -10.04 11.53
N LEU A 359 12.81 -8.73 11.58
CA LEU A 359 14.07 -8.15 11.11
C LEU A 359 15.29 -8.71 11.85
N ASN A 360 15.20 -8.92 13.18
CA ASN A 360 16.32 -9.44 13.96
C ASN A 360 16.65 -10.88 13.57
N LEU A 361 15.62 -11.70 13.33
CA LEU A 361 15.79 -13.09 12.89
C LEU A 361 16.46 -13.14 11.51
N CYS A 362 15.97 -12.35 10.56
CA CYS A 362 16.49 -12.32 9.20
C CYS A 362 17.89 -11.68 9.12
N ASN A 363 18.18 -10.67 9.93
CA ASN A 363 19.52 -10.11 10.07
C ASN A 363 20.50 -11.12 10.67
N CYS A 364 20.09 -11.86 11.69
CA CYS A 364 20.89 -12.96 12.22
C CYS A 364 21.15 -14.00 11.13
N LEU A 365 20.11 -14.40 10.39
CA LEU A 365 20.23 -15.34 9.27
C LEU A 365 21.26 -14.86 8.24
N SER A 366 21.29 -13.57 7.91
CA SER A 366 22.27 -13.00 6.99
C SER A 366 23.73 -13.20 7.42
N THR A 367 24.02 -13.30 8.72
CA THR A 367 25.39 -13.57 9.22
C THR A 367 25.85 -15.01 9.00
N THR A 368 24.93 -15.91 8.64
CA THR A 368 25.17 -17.35 8.49
C THR A 368 25.52 -17.77 7.06
N PHE A 369 25.44 -16.83 6.11
CA PHE A 369 25.65 -17.14 4.70
C PHE A 369 27.13 -17.35 4.38
N SER A 370 27.50 -18.60 4.08
CA SER A 370 28.83 -18.97 3.59
C SER A 370 28.95 -18.85 2.07
N CYS A 371 27.82 -18.81 1.36
CA CYS A 371 27.71 -18.58 -0.07
C CYS A 371 26.52 -17.64 -0.34
N SER A 372 26.75 -16.51 -0.99
CA SER A 372 25.73 -15.48 -1.19
C SER A 372 25.81 -14.79 -2.55
N LEU A 373 24.69 -14.21 -2.96
CA LEU A 373 24.60 -13.31 -4.09
C LEU A 373 25.58 -12.14 -3.92
N PRO A 374 26.23 -11.67 -5.01
CA PRO A 374 27.09 -10.51 -4.96
C PRO A 374 26.28 -9.23 -4.78
N SER A 375 26.92 -8.17 -4.29
CA SER A 375 26.30 -6.84 -4.14
C SER A 375 25.84 -6.23 -5.47
N SER A 376 26.35 -6.74 -6.60
CA SER A 376 25.94 -6.36 -7.95
C SER A 376 24.66 -7.05 -8.43
N PHE A 377 24.13 -8.02 -7.67
CA PHE A 377 22.86 -8.67 -8.00
C PHE A 377 21.72 -7.64 -7.97
N ASN A 378 20.95 -7.60 -9.05
CA ASN A 378 19.81 -6.73 -9.19
C ASN A 378 18.54 -7.58 -9.39
N PRO A 379 17.64 -7.67 -8.40
CA PRO A 379 16.40 -8.44 -8.52
C PRO A 379 15.45 -7.90 -9.59
N GLN A 380 15.68 -6.68 -10.09
CA GLN A 380 14.92 -6.10 -11.20
C GLN A 380 15.43 -6.53 -12.57
N ASN A 381 16.64 -7.10 -12.66
CA ASN A 381 17.16 -7.66 -13.90
C ASN A 381 16.52 -9.04 -14.15
N SER A 382 15.76 -9.15 -15.23
CA SER A 382 15.01 -10.38 -15.57
C SER A 382 15.91 -11.60 -15.73
N ASP A 383 17.09 -11.46 -16.30
CA ASP A 383 17.99 -12.58 -16.59
C ASP A 383 18.61 -13.10 -15.29
N GLN A 384 19.07 -12.19 -14.43
CA GLN A 384 19.60 -12.55 -13.11
C GLN A 384 18.54 -13.19 -12.21
N SER A 385 17.34 -12.60 -12.16
CA SER A 385 16.24 -13.14 -11.37
C SER A 385 15.80 -14.52 -11.88
N SER A 386 15.74 -14.72 -13.20
CA SER A 386 15.42 -16.03 -13.79
C SER A 386 16.49 -17.07 -13.52
N ALA A 387 17.78 -16.72 -13.64
CA ALA A 387 18.90 -17.62 -13.35
C ALA A 387 18.91 -18.06 -11.89
N LEU A 388 18.72 -17.10 -10.96
CA LEU A 388 18.62 -17.39 -9.54
C LEU A 388 17.42 -18.30 -9.24
N ALA A 389 16.25 -17.99 -9.79
CA ALA A 389 15.05 -18.75 -9.53
C ALA A 389 15.20 -20.21 -10.03
N ALA A 390 15.73 -20.42 -11.25
CA ALA A 390 16.00 -21.75 -11.78
C ALA A 390 16.96 -22.55 -10.89
N GLN A 391 18.02 -21.90 -10.37
CA GLN A 391 18.96 -22.55 -9.47
C GLN A 391 18.30 -22.95 -8.14
N ILE A 392 17.54 -22.06 -7.52
CA ILE A 392 16.86 -22.34 -6.25
C ILE A 392 15.82 -23.45 -6.42
N SER A 393 15.04 -23.42 -7.50
CA SER A 393 14.09 -24.48 -7.84
C SER A 393 14.76 -25.85 -7.93
N TYR A 394 15.88 -25.93 -8.65
CA TYR A 394 16.66 -27.17 -8.73
C TYR A 394 17.14 -27.64 -7.35
N LEU A 395 17.71 -26.73 -6.54
CA LEU A 395 18.22 -27.07 -5.21
C LEU A 395 17.13 -27.55 -4.26
N CYS A 396 15.95 -26.93 -4.28
CA CYS A 396 14.79 -27.36 -3.50
C CYS A 396 14.14 -28.65 -4.02
N GLY A 397 14.40 -29.03 -5.28
CA GLY A 397 14.02 -30.35 -5.79
C GLY A 397 14.90 -31.50 -5.25
N VAL A 398 16.11 -31.20 -4.75
CA VAL A 398 17.10 -32.21 -4.30
C VAL A 398 17.57 -32.03 -2.86
N SER A 399 17.04 -31.05 -2.14
CA SER A 399 17.38 -30.72 -0.75
C SER A 399 16.16 -30.17 0.00
N ASP A 400 16.23 -30.13 1.33
CA ASP A 400 15.15 -29.64 2.18
C ASP A 400 15.11 -28.09 2.21
N CYS A 401 14.03 -27.52 1.67
CA CYS A 401 13.73 -26.08 1.71
C CYS A 401 12.58 -25.73 2.66
N SER A 402 12.10 -26.66 3.49
CA SER A 402 10.93 -26.45 4.38
C SER A 402 11.08 -25.23 5.30
N ALA A 403 12.30 -24.86 5.66
CA ALA A 403 12.57 -23.70 6.51
C ALA A 403 12.26 -22.35 5.85
N ILE A 404 12.20 -22.26 4.51
CA ILE A 404 11.94 -21.03 3.77
C ILE A 404 10.63 -21.06 2.97
N SER A 405 10.12 -22.24 2.68
CA SER A 405 8.97 -22.44 1.81
C SER A 405 7.64 -22.13 2.49
N THR A 406 6.62 -21.95 1.65
CA THR A 406 5.23 -21.75 2.07
C THR A 406 4.30 -22.67 1.31
N ASP A 407 3.41 -23.36 2.01
CA ASP A 407 2.23 -24.04 1.45
C ASP A 407 0.99 -23.39 2.06
N VAL A 408 0.52 -22.33 1.38
CA VAL A 408 -0.58 -21.49 1.83
C VAL A 408 -1.88 -22.29 1.95
N THR A 409 -2.11 -23.23 1.02
CA THR A 409 -3.32 -24.06 1.01
C THR A 409 -3.40 -24.96 2.24
N LYS A 410 -2.25 -25.40 2.76
CA LYS A 410 -2.14 -26.17 3.99
C LYS A 410 -1.85 -25.33 5.24
N GLY A 411 -1.68 -24.02 5.09
CA GLY A 411 -1.30 -23.14 6.20
C GLY A 411 0.08 -23.43 6.78
N VAL A 412 1.02 -23.91 5.97
CA VAL A 412 2.38 -24.25 6.41
C VAL A 412 3.36 -23.16 5.97
N TYR A 413 4.08 -22.60 6.93
CA TYR A 413 5.05 -21.53 6.69
C TYR A 413 6.37 -21.86 7.39
N GLY A 414 7.47 -21.89 6.64
CA GLY A 414 8.80 -22.12 7.19
C GLY A 414 9.24 -21.03 8.17
N GLN A 415 10.18 -21.36 9.06
CA GLN A 415 10.70 -20.43 10.08
C GLN A 415 11.24 -19.11 9.49
N TYR A 416 11.84 -19.18 8.31
CA TYR A 416 12.45 -18.05 7.59
C TYR A 416 11.61 -17.62 6.37
N SER A 417 10.34 -18.05 6.28
CA SER A 417 9.47 -17.74 5.14
C SER A 417 9.13 -16.24 5.04
N ALA A 418 9.33 -15.48 6.11
CA ALA A 418 9.13 -14.04 6.17
C ALA A 418 10.44 -13.23 6.06
N CYS A 419 11.57 -13.87 5.75
CA CYS A 419 12.79 -13.17 5.32
C CYS A 419 12.72 -12.85 3.83
N THR A 420 13.57 -11.93 3.36
CA THR A 420 13.52 -11.50 1.97
C THR A 420 13.83 -12.66 1.01
N PRO A 421 13.30 -12.64 -0.22
CA PRO A 421 13.64 -13.63 -1.24
C PRO A 421 15.16 -13.81 -1.45
N ILE A 422 15.95 -12.73 -1.37
CA ILE A 422 17.42 -12.79 -1.43
C ILE A 422 18.02 -13.53 -0.22
N GLN A 423 17.54 -13.26 1.00
CA GLN A 423 18.00 -13.97 2.20
C GLN A 423 17.65 -15.46 2.15
N LYS A 424 16.45 -15.82 1.68
CA LYS A 424 16.05 -17.21 1.46
C LYS A 424 16.97 -17.90 0.46
N ALA A 425 17.24 -17.26 -0.67
CA ALA A 425 18.15 -17.81 -1.68
C ALA A 425 19.57 -18.02 -1.15
N ASN A 426 20.12 -17.04 -0.43
CA ASN A 426 21.46 -17.15 0.17
C ASN A 426 21.55 -18.28 1.21
N LEU A 427 20.46 -18.55 1.95
CA LEU A 427 20.39 -19.71 2.85
C LEU A 427 20.53 -21.02 2.06
N ILE A 428 19.76 -21.20 0.99
CA ILE A 428 19.79 -22.43 0.17
C ILE A 428 21.14 -22.61 -0.53
N LEU A 429 21.72 -21.52 -1.05
CA LEU A 429 23.05 -21.53 -1.65
C LEU A 429 24.13 -21.93 -0.63
N SER A 430 24.05 -21.39 0.59
CA SER A 430 24.96 -21.74 1.69
C SER A 430 24.83 -23.19 2.13
N GLN A 431 23.59 -23.70 2.22
CA GLN A 431 23.34 -25.12 2.52
C GLN A 431 23.90 -26.05 1.43
N ASN A 432 23.71 -25.70 0.15
CA ASN A 432 24.29 -26.46 -0.96
C ASN A 432 25.82 -26.43 -0.93
N TYR A 433 26.42 -25.28 -0.68
CA TYR A 433 27.86 -25.12 -0.56
C TYR A 433 28.45 -26.00 0.55
N ALA A 434 27.85 -25.96 1.74
CA ALA A 434 28.26 -26.77 2.89
C ALA A 434 28.09 -28.29 2.62
N LYS A 435 26.96 -28.70 2.04
CA LYS A 435 26.67 -30.10 1.67
C LYS A 435 27.69 -30.68 0.69
N ASN A 436 28.29 -29.84 -0.15
CA ASN A 436 29.28 -30.22 -1.15
C ASN A 436 30.72 -29.89 -0.72
N ASN A 437 31.02 -29.96 0.59
CA ASN A 437 32.35 -29.76 1.15
C ASN A 437 33.00 -28.41 0.75
N ASN A 438 32.18 -27.36 0.63
CA ASN A 438 32.63 -26.02 0.26
C ASN A 438 33.37 -25.96 -1.10
N ALA A 439 33.04 -26.86 -2.03
CA ALA A 439 33.57 -26.83 -3.39
C ALA A 439 33.10 -25.56 -4.13
N ALA A 440 34.03 -24.86 -4.82
CA ALA A 440 33.71 -23.62 -5.52
C ALA A 440 32.57 -23.78 -6.54
N SER A 441 32.47 -24.93 -7.20
CA SER A 441 31.38 -25.27 -8.13
C SER A 441 29.99 -25.35 -7.46
N ALA A 442 29.92 -25.56 -6.15
CA ALA A 442 28.67 -25.59 -5.39
C ALA A 442 28.21 -24.20 -4.91
N CYS A 443 29.05 -23.18 -5.06
CA CYS A 443 28.71 -21.77 -4.85
C CYS A 443 28.79 -21.02 -6.18
N ALA A 444 27.97 -21.45 -7.16
CA ALA A 444 27.90 -20.84 -8.48
C ALA A 444 26.47 -20.89 -9.02
N ILE A 445 26.11 -19.91 -9.83
CA ILE A 445 24.85 -19.87 -10.58
C ILE A 445 25.19 -19.61 -12.05
N ASN A 446 24.79 -20.53 -12.92
CA ASN A 446 24.97 -20.35 -14.35
C ASN A 446 24.11 -19.18 -14.84
N ASN A 447 24.65 -18.39 -15.77
CA ASN A 447 23.96 -17.25 -16.39
C ASN A 447 23.56 -16.09 -15.45
N LEU A 448 24.11 -16.03 -14.22
CA LEU A 448 23.92 -14.87 -13.33
C LEU A 448 24.69 -13.62 -13.82
N GLY A 449 25.72 -13.80 -14.66
CA GLY A 449 26.59 -12.71 -15.12
C GLY A 449 27.55 -12.16 -14.07
N SER A 450 27.63 -12.79 -12.89
CA SER A 450 28.56 -12.44 -11.81
C SER A 450 28.84 -13.66 -10.92
N ASN A 451 29.99 -13.66 -10.24
CA ASN A 451 30.34 -14.72 -9.30
C ASN A 451 29.66 -14.49 -7.95
N LEU A 452 29.26 -15.58 -7.29
CA LEU A 452 28.81 -15.54 -5.91
C LEU A 452 29.96 -15.18 -4.96
N SER A 453 29.62 -14.65 -3.81
CA SER A 453 30.56 -14.37 -2.72
C SER A 453 30.62 -15.55 -1.76
N THR A 454 31.81 -15.87 -1.28
CA THR A 454 32.01 -16.89 -0.23
C THR A 454 32.51 -16.24 1.06
N ASN A 455 32.09 -16.76 2.20
CA ASN A 455 32.48 -16.27 3.51
C ASN A 455 32.87 -17.46 4.41
N SER A 456 34.17 -17.60 4.68
CA SER A 456 34.71 -18.65 5.56
C SER A 456 34.46 -18.40 7.04
N SER A 457 34.02 -17.19 7.41
CA SER A 457 33.73 -16.78 8.79
C SER A 457 32.22 -16.70 9.08
N ALA A 458 31.39 -17.37 8.26
CA ALA A 458 29.95 -17.40 8.45
C ALA A 458 29.58 -18.00 9.83
N ALA A 459 28.63 -17.35 10.52
CA ALA A 459 28.17 -17.78 11.83
C ALA A 459 27.31 -19.07 11.75
N SER A 460 27.18 -19.78 12.86
CA SER A 460 26.27 -20.93 12.93
C SER A 460 24.81 -20.46 12.93
N ILE A 461 23.97 -21.05 12.08
CA ILE A 461 22.52 -20.81 12.07
C ILE A 461 21.84 -21.13 13.41
N ASN A 462 22.46 -21.97 14.24
CA ASN A 462 21.96 -22.25 15.59
C ASN A 462 21.95 -20.99 16.48
N ASN A 463 22.80 -20.00 16.20
CA ASN A 463 22.84 -18.73 16.93
C ASN A 463 21.54 -17.93 16.77
N CYS A 464 20.77 -18.17 15.71
CA CYS A 464 19.52 -17.47 15.46
C CYS A 464 18.30 -18.13 16.12
N LYS A 465 18.44 -19.35 16.66
CA LYS A 465 17.32 -20.12 17.24
C LYS A 465 16.69 -19.46 18.48
N SER A 466 17.45 -18.63 19.21
CA SER A 466 16.95 -17.92 20.38
C SER A 466 16.09 -16.70 20.03
N ILE A 467 16.08 -16.27 18.76
CA ILE A 467 15.26 -15.15 18.30
C ILE A 467 13.86 -15.70 18.00
N SER A 468 12.92 -15.44 18.90
CA SER A 468 11.52 -15.80 18.71
C SER A 468 10.92 -15.07 17.50
N GLY A 469 10.04 -15.73 16.75
CA GLY A 469 9.21 -15.06 15.74
C GLY A 469 8.33 -13.97 16.37
N ASN A 470 8.01 -12.93 15.59
CA ASN A 470 7.06 -11.84 15.92
C ASN A 470 7.62 -10.56 16.59
N THR A 471 8.58 -9.88 15.97
CA THR A 471 9.02 -8.51 16.35
C THR A 471 8.60 -7.47 15.31
N VAL A 472 7.30 -7.18 15.22
CA VAL A 472 6.77 -6.18 14.27
C VAL A 472 7.06 -4.74 14.69
N ASN A 473 7.41 -4.49 15.96
CA ASN A 473 7.55 -3.13 16.49
C ASN A 473 8.95 -2.51 16.33
N SER A 474 9.85 -3.15 15.57
CA SER A 474 11.16 -2.58 15.29
C SER A 474 11.03 -1.24 14.55
N THR A 475 11.92 -0.31 14.89
CA THR A 475 12.08 0.94 14.15
C THR A 475 12.31 0.64 12.67
N PRO A 476 11.65 1.36 11.75
CA PRO A 476 11.90 1.21 10.32
C PRO A 476 13.35 1.59 9.99
N VAL A 477 13.93 0.88 9.05
CA VAL A 477 15.29 1.08 8.57
C VAL A 477 15.21 1.87 7.25
N ALA A 478 15.76 3.08 7.26
CA ALA A 478 15.92 3.87 6.05
C ALA A 478 16.87 3.16 5.07
N ASP A 479 16.61 3.30 3.77
CA ASP A 479 17.45 2.76 2.69
C ASP A 479 17.72 1.25 2.77
N MET A 480 16.78 0.48 3.34
CA MET A 480 16.81 -0.98 3.28
C MET A 480 16.77 -1.44 1.81
N GLY A 481 17.69 -2.33 1.43
CA GLY A 481 17.72 -2.99 0.14
C GLY A 481 16.77 -4.19 0.08
N PRO A 482 16.50 -4.74 -1.11
CA PRO A 482 15.73 -5.98 -1.28
C PRO A 482 16.37 -7.21 -0.60
N ASP A 483 17.64 -7.11 -0.19
CA ASP A 483 18.34 -8.11 0.62
C ASP A 483 18.00 -8.03 2.11
N GLY A 484 17.18 -7.05 2.53
CA GLY A 484 16.77 -6.84 3.91
C GLY A 484 17.83 -6.10 4.74
N LEU A 485 18.90 -5.60 4.12
CA LEU A 485 20.01 -4.92 4.79
C LEU A 485 20.08 -3.44 4.40
N THR A 486 20.75 -2.62 5.20
CA THR A 486 20.99 -1.20 4.88
C THR A 486 22.00 -1.05 3.74
N LYS A 487 21.70 -0.23 2.73
CA LYS A 487 22.66 0.14 1.68
C LYS A 487 23.96 0.71 2.29
N GLY A 488 25.10 0.12 1.93
CA GLY A 488 26.44 0.61 2.34
C GLY A 488 27.00 0.02 3.64
N SER A 489 26.28 -0.89 4.32
CA SER A 489 26.80 -1.60 5.48
C SER A 489 26.89 -3.11 5.20
N PRO A 490 28.09 -3.73 5.23
CA PRO A 490 28.21 -5.18 5.12
C PRO A 490 27.83 -5.91 6.42
N THR A 491 27.44 -5.18 7.47
CA THR A 491 27.12 -5.71 8.80
C THR A 491 25.71 -5.30 9.25
N PRO A 492 24.95 -6.21 9.91
CA PRO A 492 23.67 -5.88 10.51
C PRO A 492 23.77 -4.64 11.41
N VAL A 493 22.77 -3.77 11.32
CA VAL A 493 22.63 -2.65 12.26
C VAL A 493 22.34 -3.24 13.64
N ASP A 494 23.21 -2.94 14.60
CA ASP A 494 23.10 -3.39 15.99
C ASP A 494 21.95 -2.64 16.68
N VAL A 495 20.73 -3.20 16.65
CA VAL A 495 19.57 -2.60 17.33
C VAL A 495 19.59 -3.02 18.79
N THR A 496 20.36 -2.30 19.60
CA THR A 496 20.26 -2.38 21.07
C THR A 496 19.12 -1.50 21.58
N SER A 497 18.45 -1.97 22.64
CA SER A 497 17.29 -1.36 23.32
C SER A 497 17.53 0.08 23.83
N PRO A 498 16.46 0.85 24.16
CA PRO A 498 16.53 2.32 24.26
C PRO A 498 17.35 2.77 25.48
N GLY A 499 18.58 3.21 25.22
CA GLY A 499 19.46 3.89 26.16
C GLY A 499 19.44 5.40 25.92
N ASN A 500 19.03 6.13 26.95
CA ASN A 500 18.90 7.58 27.00
C ASN A 500 20.27 8.28 26.81
N SER A 501 20.42 9.16 25.80
CA SER A 501 21.47 10.18 25.83
C SER A 501 21.15 11.39 24.95
N THR A 502 20.86 12.50 25.62
CA THR A 502 20.98 13.88 25.15
C THR A 502 22.42 14.21 24.72
N SER A 503 22.60 14.84 23.56
CA SER A 503 23.63 15.89 23.40
C SER A 503 23.45 16.71 22.12
N ASN A 504 23.43 18.02 22.32
CA ASN A 504 23.64 19.09 21.34
C ASN A 504 24.86 18.85 20.44
N GLY A 505 24.77 19.31 19.19
CA GLY A 505 25.93 19.43 18.30
C GLY A 505 25.59 20.21 17.03
N SER A 506 25.72 21.53 17.10
CA SER A 506 25.63 22.47 15.98
C SER A 506 26.79 22.25 14.99
N SER A 507 26.52 22.26 13.68
CA SER A 507 27.54 22.59 12.69
C SER A 507 26.94 23.22 11.43
N SER A 508 27.24 24.50 11.29
CA SER A 508 27.17 25.32 10.08
C SER A 508 28.13 24.85 8.99
N GLY A 509 27.74 24.96 7.71
CA GLY A 509 28.65 24.82 6.57
C GLY A 509 27.97 25.24 5.26
N SER A 510 28.41 26.39 4.74
CA SER A 510 27.83 27.10 3.59
C SER A 510 28.24 26.56 2.21
N ALA A 511 27.41 26.95 1.23
CA ALA A 511 27.41 26.73 -0.21
C ALA A 511 28.70 26.93 -1.03
N SER A 512 28.76 26.22 -2.17
CA SER A 512 29.09 26.70 -3.55
C SER A 512 29.02 25.45 -4.47
N GLY A 513 28.45 25.42 -5.68
CA GLY A 513 28.14 26.46 -6.66
C GLY A 513 29.05 26.29 -7.88
N ASN A 514 28.70 25.44 -8.86
CA ASN A 514 29.01 25.71 -10.26
C ASN A 514 28.22 24.86 -11.26
N ASN A 515 27.67 25.58 -12.25
CA ASN A 515 26.97 25.10 -13.45
C ASN A 515 27.98 24.71 -14.54
N SER A 516 27.69 23.67 -15.31
CA SER A 516 27.97 23.65 -16.75
C SER A 516 27.01 22.73 -17.50
N THR A 517 26.34 23.33 -18.48
CA THR A 517 25.40 22.75 -19.44
C THR A 517 26.14 22.07 -20.59
N SER A 518 25.66 20.90 -21.04
CA SER A 518 25.69 20.55 -22.47
C SER A 518 24.51 19.67 -22.86
N SER A 519 23.78 20.13 -23.86
CA SER A 519 22.61 19.53 -24.49
C SER A 519 22.97 18.40 -25.46
N SER A 520 22.18 17.33 -25.47
CA SER A 520 21.95 16.53 -26.67
C SER A 520 20.55 15.90 -26.65
N LYS A 521 19.75 16.28 -27.65
CA LYS A 521 18.41 15.75 -27.95
C LYS A 521 18.53 14.29 -28.40
N SER A 522 17.69 13.41 -27.88
CA SER A 522 17.19 12.27 -28.64
C SER A 522 15.80 11.89 -28.16
N SER A 523 14.87 11.89 -29.10
CA SER A 523 13.48 11.47 -28.98
C SER A 523 13.42 9.94 -29.04
N ALA A 524 12.94 9.30 -27.98
CA ALA A 524 12.53 7.90 -28.01
C ALA A 524 11.23 7.73 -27.22
N SER A 525 10.18 7.40 -27.98
CA SER A 525 8.87 6.98 -27.52
C SER A 525 8.98 5.81 -26.54
N THR A 526 8.47 5.97 -25.33
CA THR A 526 8.41 4.91 -24.32
C THR A 526 6.96 4.53 -24.05
N THR A 527 6.52 3.48 -24.74
CA THR A 527 5.47 2.57 -24.26
C THR A 527 6.06 1.74 -23.13
N ALA A 528 5.99 2.23 -21.89
CA ALA A 528 6.37 1.49 -20.70
C ALA A 528 5.14 0.72 -20.18
N ILE A 529 4.87 -0.44 -20.78
CA ILE A 529 3.95 -1.44 -20.24
C ILE A 529 4.77 -2.41 -19.38
N SER A 530 4.44 -2.49 -18.10
CA SER A 530 4.56 -3.63 -17.16
C SER A 530 5.59 -4.74 -17.41
N PHE A 531 6.88 -4.43 -17.57
CA PHE A 531 7.96 -5.43 -17.46
C PHE A 531 8.48 -5.61 -16.01
N VAL A 532 8.23 -4.65 -15.12
CA VAL A 532 8.79 -4.59 -13.76
C VAL A 532 8.17 -5.66 -12.84
N ALA A 533 6.88 -5.95 -12.99
CA ALA A 533 6.20 -6.95 -12.17
C ALA A 533 6.58 -8.40 -12.55
N LEU A 534 7.00 -8.64 -13.80
CA LEU A 534 7.21 -9.98 -14.36
C LEU A 534 8.54 -10.62 -13.90
N SER A 535 9.59 -9.82 -13.67
CA SER A 535 10.91 -10.33 -13.26
C SER A 535 10.98 -10.69 -11.77
N VAL A 536 10.26 -9.96 -10.91
CA VAL A 536 10.16 -10.26 -9.47
C VAL A 536 9.20 -11.44 -9.20
N THR A 537 8.12 -11.58 -9.98
CA THR A 537 7.19 -12.73 -9.86
C THR A 537 7.86 -14.05 -10.21
N LEU A 538 8.73 -14.11 -11.23
CA LEU A 538 9.43 -15.34 -11.59
C LEU A 538 10.34 -15.86 -10.47
N PHE A 539 10.88 -14.96 -9.64
CA PHE A 539 11.73 -15.32 -8.51
C PHE A 539 10.94 -15.84 -7.30
N ALA A 540 9.78 -15.23 -7.01
CA ALA A 540 8.93 -15.67 -5.90
C ALA A 540 8.17 -16.99 -6.23
N LEU A 541 7.91 -17.27 -7.51
CA LEU A 541 7.25 -18.50 -8.00
C LEU A 541 7.99 -19.80 -7.59
N LEU A 542 9.24 -19.70 -7.13
CA LEU A 542 10.15 -20.82 -6.94
C LEU A 542 10.68 -20.97 -5.49
N LEU A 543 10.17 -20.17 -4.54
CA LEU A 543 10.60 -20.11 -3.13
C LEU A 543 9.50 -20.48 -2.13
#